data_AF-A0A521TFP0-F1
#
_entry.id   AF-A0A521TFP0-F1
#
_cell.length_a   1.000
_cell.length_b   1.000
_cell.length_c   1.000
_cell.angle_alpha   90.00
_cell.angle_beta   90.00
_cell.angle_gamma   90.00
#
_symmetry.space_group_name_H-M   'P 1'
#
loop_
_entity.id
_entity.type
_entity.pdbx_description
1 polymer ?
#
loop_
_entity_poly.entity_id
_entity_poly.type
_entity_poly.pdbx_seq_one_letter_code
_entity_poly.pdbx_strand_id
1 'polypeptide(L)'
;MADEELTLTELAEQTGESARTLRFYVMQGLLRGPDASGPRARYPFEYVARVRWIRERQSEGLSLGRIARDLQALDAGLPLPTSSHDGPVEAPPRAPAGSSAVDYLRHAGLLPKHGPPAAAPAAMPATAAVDASADPTRSTWEHVLIAEGVELHVRRPLDPFTQRRVKQLLQQARDIFRKA
;
A
#
# COMPACT_ATOMS: atom_id res chain seq x y z
N MET A 1 -20.23 10.39 -32.78
CA MET A 1 -18.83 10.83 -32.92
C MET A 1 -17.99 9.59 -32.72
N ALA A 2 -16.99 9.33 -33.56
CA ALA A 2 -16.38 8.00 -33.66
C ALA A 2 -15.89 7.49 -32.29
N ASP A 3 -16.27 6.24 -31.95
CA ASP A 3 -15.67 5.46 -30.87
C ASP A 3 -14.22 5.11 -31.28
N GLU A 4 -13.37 6.14 -31.33
CA GLU A 4 -11.97 5.95 -31.60
C GLU A 4 -11.34 5.33 -30.36
N GLU A 5 -10.97 4.07 -30.50
CA GLU A 5 -10.38 3.28 -29.43
C GLU A 5 -8.85 3.32 -29.53
N LEU A 6 -8.22 3.81 -28.48
CA LEU A 6 -6.78 3.97 -28.37
C LEU A 6 -6.16 2.81 -27.60
N THR A 7 -5.00 2.35 -28.02
CA THR A 7 -4.11 1.58 -27.17
C THR A 7 -3.61 2.44 -26.01
N LEU A 8 -3.10 1.78 -24.96
CA LEU A 8 -2.48 2.50 -23.84
C LEU A 8 -1.30 3.38 -24.28
N THR A 9 -0.56 2.96 -25.32
CA THR A 9 0.58 3.70 -25.86
C THR A 9 0.12 4.95 -26.60
N GLU A 10 -0.90 4.84 -27.45
CA GLU A 10 -1.48 6.01 -28.15
C GLU A 10 -2.11 6.99 -27.17
N LEU A 11 -2.78 6.50 -26.12
CA LEU A 11 -3.30 7.36 -25.04
C LEU A 11 -2.17 8.09 -24.31
N ALA A 12 -1.04 7.42 -24.05
CA ALA A 12 0.15 8.03 -23.45
C ALA A 12 0.70 9.16 -24.33
N GLU A 13 0.86 8.92 -25.62
CA GLU A 13 1.32 9.92 -26.59
C GLU A 13 0.40 11.15 -26.65
N GLN A 14 -0.92 10.94 -26.70
CA GLN A 14 -1.89 12.04 -26.79
C GLN A 14 -2.04 12.87 -25.51
N THR A 15 -1.78 12.26 -24.36
CA THR A 15 -1.91 12.92 -23.04
C THR A 15 -0.58 13.48 -22.54
N GLY A 16 0.55 13.04 -23.12
CA GLY A 16 1.89 13.35 -22.63
C GLY A 16 2.23 12.64 -21.32
N GLU A 17 1.42 11.66 -20.91
CA GLU A 17 1.67 10.83 -19.73
C GLU A 17 2.44 9.57 -20.10
N SER A 18 3.12 8.97 -19.12
CA SER A 18 3.74 7.67 -19.36
C SER A 18 2.71 6.53 -19.29
N ALA A 19 2.91 5.47 -20.10
CA ALA A 19 2.09 4.26 -20.02
C ALA A 19 2.07 3.65 -18.60
N ARG A 20 3.14 3.82 -17.82
CA ARG A 20 3.19 3.44 -16.40
C ARG A 20 2.17 4.20 -15.56
N THR A 21 2.06 5.52 -15.75
CA THR A 21 1.12 6.39 -15.02
C THR A 21 -0.31 6.05 -15.39
N LEU A 22 -0.58 5.80 -16.68
CA LEU A 22 -1.91 5.37 -17.12
C LEU A 22 -2.31 4.02 -16.52
N ARG A 23 -1.41 3.02 -16.48
CA ARG A 23 -1.69 1.74 -15.78
C ARG A 23 -1.97 1.95 -14.30
N PHE A 24 -1.24 2.86 -13.67
CA PHE A 24 -1.48 3.21 -12.29
C PHE A 24 -2.88 3.82 -12.11
N TYR A 25 -3.32 4.72 -12.99
CA TYR A 25 -4.68 5.27 -12.97
C TYR A 25 -5.76 4.21 -13.19
N VAL A 26 -5.53 3.22 -14.06
CA VAL A 26 -6.43 2.07 -14.23
C VAL A 26 -6.49 1.26 -12.92
N MET A 27 -5.35 0.96 -12.31
CA MET A 27 -5.30 0.21 -11.03
C MET A 27 -5.99 0.96 -9.89
N GLN A 28 -5.93 2.28 -9.86
CA GLN A 28 -6.63 3.13 -8.88
C GLN A 28 -8.11 3.36 -9.24
N GLY A 29 -8.61 2.84 -10.37
CA GLY A 29 -10.00 2.98 -10.80
C GLY A 29 -10.37 4.36 -11.36
N LEU A 30 -9.38 5.22 -11.64
CA LEU A 30 -9.60 6.56 -12.23
C LEU A 30 -10.00 6.45 -13.72
N LEU A 31 -9.45 5.43 -14.38
CA LEU A 31 -9.80 5.03 -15.74
C LEU A 31 -10.45 3.64 -15.62
N ARG A 32 -11.60 3.42 -16.26
CA ARG A 32 -12.18 2.07 -16.27
C ARG A 32 -11.29 1.20 -17.16
N GLY A 33 -10.96 0.00 -16.66
CA GLY A 33 -10.23 -0.96 -17.45
C GLY A 33 -11.09 -1.43 -18.64
N PRO A 34 -10.50 -1.68 -19.81
CA PRO A 34 -11.24 -2.24 -20.93
C PRO A 34 -11.69 -3.67 -20.64
N ASP A 35 -12.80 -4.08 -21.28
CA ASP A 35 -13.35 -5.43 -21.14
C ASP A 35 -12.33 -6.52 -21.52
N ALA A 36 -11.41 -6.20 -22.44
CA ALA A 36 -10.28 -7.03 -22.81
C ALA A 36 -9.00 -6.65 -22.03
N SER A 37 -8.64 -7.44 -21.02
CA SER A 37 -7.35 -7.32 -20.35
C SER A 37 -6.22 -7.89 -21.23
N GLY A 38 -5.15 -7.12 -21.47
CA GLY A 38 -3.94 -7.58 -22.19
C GLY A 38 -3.49 -6.67 -23.36
N PRO A 39 -2.68 -7.19 -24.31
CA PRO A 39 -2.15 -6.42 -25.45
C PRO A 39 -3.21 -5.81 -26.38
N ARG A 40 -4.45 -6.32 -26.30
CA ARG A 40 -5.62 -5.83 -27.04
C ARG A 40 -6.49 -4.89 -26.21
N ALA A 41 -6.02 -4.43 -25.06
CA ALA A 41 -6.68 -3.38 -24.30
C ALA A 41 -6.88 -2.14 -25.17
N ARG A 42 -8.11 -1.63 -25.19
CA ARG A 42 -8.55 -0.49 -26.00
C ARG A 42 -9.32 0.49 -25.12
N TYR A 43 -8.91 1.75 -25.11
CA TYR A 43 -9.46 2.80 -24.28
C TYR A 43 -10.22 3.79 -25.14
N PRO A 44 -11.42 4.24 -24.75
CA PRO A 44 -12.14 5.26 -25.49
C PRO A 44 -11.31 6.55 -25.59
N PHE A 45 -11.38 7.24 -26.72
CA PHE A 45 -10.72 8.53 -26.93
C PHE A 45 -11.08 9.58 -25.85
N GLU A 46 -12.28 9.50 -25.26
CA GLU A 46 -12.71 10.37 -24.16
C GLU A 46 -11.74 10.34 -22.96
N TYR A 47 -10.94 9.28 -22.82
CA TYR A 47 -9.96 9.16 -21.75
C TYR A 47 -8.83 10.17 -21.89
N VAL A 48 -8.59 10.71 -23.08
CA VAL A 48 -7.64 11.81 -23.28
C VAL A 48 -8.06 13.03 -22.45
N ALA A 49 -9.33 13.42 -22.54
CA ALA A 49 -9.88 14.55 -21.78
C ALA A 49 -9.86 14.26 -20.27
N ARG A 50 -10.24 13.03 -19.88
CA ARG A 50 -10.22 12.60 -18.48
C ARG A 50 -8.82 12.64 -17.87
N VAL A 51 -7.81 12.14 -18.58
CA VAL A 51 -6.41 12.14 -18.10
C VAL A 51 -5.87 13.57 -17.98
N ARG A 52 -6.16 14.44 -18.95
CA ARG A 52 -5.78 15.86 -18.88
C ARG A 52 -6.42 16.55 -17.67
N TRP A 53 -7.69 16.26 -17.40
CA TRP A 53 -8.38 16.77 -16.22
C TRP A 53 -7.74 16.28 -14.91
N ILE A 54 -7.41 14.99 -14.80
CA ILE A 54 -6.70 14.43 -13.62
C ILE A 54 -5.38 15.19 -13.39
N ARG A 55 -4.58 15.38 -14.44
CA ARG A 55 -3.29 16.08 -14.36
C ARG A 55 -3.46 17.52 -13.89
N GLU A 56 -4.44 18.22 -14.42
CA GLU A 56 -4.75 19.60 -14.04
C GLU A 56 -5.09 19.68 -12.54
N ARG A 57 -5.96 18.79 -12.05
CA ARG A 57 -6.32 18.72 -10.63
C ARG A 57 -5.14 18.37 -9.73
N GLN A 58 -4.26 17.45 -10.15
CA GLN A 58 -3.01 17.16 -9.42
C GLN A 58 -2.08 18.38 -9.36
N SER A 59 -2.02 19.19 -10.42
CA SER A 59 -1.20 20.41 -10.43
C SER A 59 -1.70 21.49 -9.47
N GLU A 60 -2.99 21.44 -9.11
CA GLU A 60 -3.61 22.26 -8.06
C GLU A 60 -3.38 21.68 -6.65
N GLY A 61 -2.70 20.55 -6.53
CA GLY A 61 -2.38 19.90 -5.26
C GLY A 61 -3.45 18.94 -4.75
N LEU A 62 -4.47 18.62 -5.55
CA LEU A 62 -5.50 17.67 -5.15
C LEU A 62 -4.96 16.24 -5.07
N SER A 63 -5.37 15.51 -4.04
CA SER A 63 -5.01 14.11 -3.88
C SER A 63 -5.75 13.23 -4.88
N LEU A 64 -5.14 12.12 -5.25
CA LEU A 64 -5.77 11.13 -6.14
C LEU A 64 -7.08 10.58 -5.58
N GLY A 65 -7.20 10.47 -4.25
CA GLY A 65 -8.42 10.03 -3.60
C GLY A 65 -9.58 11.03 -3.73
N ARG A 66 -9.27 12.34 -3.74
CA ARG A 66 -10.27 13.36 -4.04
C ARG A 66 -10.64 13.37 -5.51
N ILE A 67 -9.64 13.35 -6.40
CA ILE A 67 -9.85 13.28 -7.85
C ILE A 67 -10.74 12.09 -8.22
N ALA A 68 -10.54 10.93 -7.58
CA ALA A 68 -11.39 9.76 -7.78
C ALA A 68 -12.86 10.00 -7.37
N ARG A 69 -13.08 10.64 -6.21
CA ARG A 69 -14.44 10.99 -5.75
C ARG A 69 -15.11 12.00 -6.69
N ASP A 70 -14.36 12.99 -7.14
CA ASP A 70 -14.85 14.00 -8.07
C ASP A 70 -15.24 13.36 -9.41
N LEU A 71 -14.41 12.47 -9.95
CA LEU A 71 -14.73 11.68 -11.15
C LEU A 71 -15.98 10.82 -10.96
N GLN A 72 -16.16 10.18 -9.80
CA GLN A 72 -17.36 9.39 -9.52
C GLN A 72 -18.62 10.26 -9.49
N ALA A 73 -18.55 11.47 -8.93
CA ALA A 73 -19.65 12.41 -8.95
C ALA A 73 -19.99 12.84 -10.39
N LEU A 74 -18.98 13.18 -11.19
CA LEU A 74 -19.14 13.54 -12.60
C LEU A 74 -19.76 12.38 -13.42
N ASP A 75 -19.26 11.16 -13.24
CA ASP A 75 -19.78 9.95 -13.90
C ASP A 75 -21.26 9.68 -13.51
N ALA A 76 -21.66 10.05 -12.30
CA ALA A 76 -23.04 9.93 -11.82
C ALA A 76 -23.93 11.13 -12.20
N GLY A 77 -23.40 12.16 -12.88
CA GLY A 77 -24.13 13.39 -13.18
C GLY A 77 -24.45 14.24 -11.94
N LEU A 78 -23.71 14.04 -10.85
CA LEU A 78 -23.85 14.76 -9.60
C LEU A 78 -22.90 15.96 -9.56
N PRO A 79 -23.27 17.04 -8.83
CA PRO A 79 -22.36 18.15 -8.60
C PRO A 79 -21.09 17.68 -7.86
N LEU A 80 -19.96 18.33 -8.14
CA LEU A 80 -18.70 18.04 -7.48
C LEU A 80 -18.85 18.21 -5.95
N PRO A 81 -18.32 17.27 -5.15
CA PRO A 81 -18.41 17.35 -3.71
C PRO A 81 -17.68 18.60 -3.21
N THR A 82 -18.37 19.44 -2.45
CA THR A 82 -17.87 20.73 -1.95
C THR A 82 -16.96 20.61 -0.73
N SER A 83 -16.81 19.41 -0.16
CA SER A 83 -16.02 19.19 1.06
C SER A 83 -14.51 19.39 0.82
N SER A 84 -13.97 20.51 1.28
CA SER A 84 -12.56 20.93 1.19
C SER A 84 -11.53 20.12 2.00
N HIS A 85 -11.77 18.83 2.27
CA HIS A 85 -10.88 17.99 3.11
C HIS A 85 -9.55 17.60 2.43
N ASP A 86 -9.15 18.32 1.39
CA ASP A 86 -8.01 18.00 0.54
C ASP A 86 -7.01 19.16 0.49
N GLY A 87 -6.99 19.99 1.56
CA GLY A 87 -5.77 20.69 1.93
C GLY A 87 -4.67 19.66 2.23
N PRO A 88 -3.38 20.06 2.25
CA PRO A 88 -2.27 19.15 2.53
C PRO A 88 -2.67 18.27 3.72
N VAL A 89 -2.65 16.94 3.54
CA VAL A 89 -2.88 16.03 4.65
C VAL A 89 -1.75 16.33 5.62
N GLU A 90 -2.02 17.21 6.59
CA GLU A 90 -1.07 17.57 7.62
C GLU A 90 -0.79 16.27 8.32
N ALA A 91 0.41 15.73 8.09
CA ALA A 91 0.83 14.51 8.71
C ALA A 91 0.60 14.72 10.22
N PRO A 92 -0.11 13.80 10.89
CA PRO A 92 -0.31 13.92 12.33
C PRO A 92 1.03 14.26 12.98
N PRO A 93 1.05 15.17 13.98
CA PRO A 93 2.30 15.64 14.57
C PRO A 93 3.20 14.46 14.87
N ARG A 94 4.42 14.48 14.32
CA ARG A 94 5.36 13.38 14.44
C ARG A 94 5.48 13.04 15.92
N ALA A 95 5.04 11.83 16.28
CA ALA A 95 5.11 11.38 17.66
C ALA A 95 6.57 11.54 18.15
N PRO A 96 6.79 12.01 19.38
CA PRO A 96 8.14 12.22 19.90
C PRO A 96 8.93 10.92 19.77
N ALA A 97 10.20 11.01 19.35
CA ALA A 97 11.05 9.84 19.18
C ALA A 97 11.09 9.06 20.50
N GLY A 98 10.63 7.81 20.46
CA GLY A 98 10.54 6.93 21.63
C GLY A 98 9.12 6.62 22.13
N SER A 99 8.06 7.27 21.61
CA SER A 99 6.69 6.87 21.95
C SER A 99 6.30 5.60 21.20
N SER A 100 5.76 4.61 21.92
CA SER A 100 5.18 3.43 21.28
C SER A 100 3.96 3.83 20.45
N ALA A 101 3.66 3.08 19.39
CA ALA A 101 2.46 3.29 18.58
C ALA A 101 1.17 3.28 19.44
N VAL A 102 1.18 2.57 20.56
CA VAL A 102 0.07 2.49 21.51
C VAL A 102 -0.14 3.80 22.27
N ASP A 103 0.94 4.46 22.70
CA ASP A 103 0.86 5.73 23.44
C ASP A 103 0.30 6.85 22.56
N TYR A 104 0.72 6.86 21.29
CA TYR A 104 0.18 7.78 20.29
C TYR A 104 -1.33 7.58 20.08
N LEU A 105 -1.79 6.33 19.90
CA LEU A 105 -3.21 6.02 19.70
C LEU A 105 -4.07 6.39 20.93
N ARG A 106 -3.50 6.26 22.14
CA ARG A 106 -4.18 6.67 23.40
C ARG A 106 -4.28 8.19 23.51
N HIS A 107 -3.23 8.93 23.14
CA HIS A 107 -3.27 10.39 23.10
C HIS A 107 -4.23 10.92 22.03
N ALA A 108 -4.26 10.27 20.87
CA ALA A 108 -5.18 10.59 19.77
C ALA A 108 -6.65 10.24 20.05
N GLY A 109 -6.95 9.60 21.20
CA GLY A 109 -8.32 9.21 21.57
C GLY A 109 -8.90 8.06 20.75
N LEU A 110 -8.06 7.36 19.97
CA LEU A 110 -8.42 6.19 19.17
C LEU A 110 -8.41 4.90 19.98
N LEU A 111 -7.89 4.95 21.22
CA LEU A 111 -8.00 3.91 22.23
C LEU A 111 -8.69 4.43 23.49
N PRO A 112 -9.48 3.60 24.17
CA PRO A 112 -10.19 3.99 25.40
C PRO A 112 -9.23 4.35 26.54
N LYS A 113 -9.58 5.39 27.29
CA LYS A 113 -8.80 5.91 28.44
C LYS A 113 -9.22 5.14 29.71
N HIS A 114 -8.43 4.13 30.05
CA HIS A 114 -8.39 3.33 31.31
C HIS A 114 -9.47 2.25 31.56
N GLY A 115 -8.97 1.08 31.99
CA GLY A 115 -9.51 0.25 33.08
C GLY A 115 -8.38 -0.02 34.10
N PRO A 116 -8.66 -0.22 35.41
CA PRO A 116 -7.67 -0.12 36.50
C PRO A 116 -6.70 -1.33 36.63
N PRO A 117 -5.60 -1.18 37.41
CA PRO A 117 -4.38 -1.96 37.28
C PRO A 117 -4.25 -3.12 38.28
N ALA A 118 -3.75 -4.27 37.84
CA ALA A 118 -3.21 -5.29 38.73
C ALA A 118 -1.68 -5.14 38.80
N ALA A 119 -1.23 -4.49 39.88
CA ALA A 119 0.10 -4.48 40.49
C ALA A 119 1.33 -4.75 39.60
N ALA A 120 2.13 -3.70 39.40
CA ALA A 120 3.56 -3.86 39.21
C ALA A 120 4.22 -4.35 40.52
N PRO A 121 5.16 -5.30 40.51
CA PRO A 121 6.21 -5.36 41.50
C PRO A 121 7.47 -4.63 41.02
N ALA A 122 8.22 -4.17 42.01
CA ALA A 122 9.34 -3.25 41.95
C ALA A 122 10.56 -3.70 41.10
N ALA A 123 11.24 -2.69 40.56
CA ALA A 123 12.66 -2.51 40.21
C ALA A 123 13.59 -3.72 39.85
N MET A 124 14.36 -3.50 38.78
CA MET A 124 15.16 -4.43 37.96
C MET A 124 16.32 -5.17 38.66
N PRO A 125 16.86 -6.24 38.03
CA PRO A 125 18.06 -6.02 37.22
C PRO A 125 17.95 -6.56 35.80
N ALA A 126 18.76 -6.01 34.91
CA ALA A 126 18.86 -6.40 33.51
C ALA A 126 19.32 -7.86 33.36
N THR A 127 18.45 -8.76 32.91
CA THR A 127 18.85 -9.97 32.17
C THR A 127 17.63 -10.63 31.50
N ALA A 128 17.86 -11.10 30.27
CA ALA A 128 16.95 -11.88 29.43
C ALA A 128 15.67 -11.17 28.99
N ALA A 129 15.74 -10.56 27.79
CA ALA A 129 14.58 -10.34 26.95
C ALA A 129 13.87 -11.69 26.71
N VAL A 130 12.78 -11.93 27.44
CA VAL A 130 11.87 -13.04 27.18
C VAL A 130 10.72 -12.55 26.32
N ASP A 131 10.58 -13.21 25.18
CA ASP A 131 9.51 -13.10 24.19
C ASP A 131 8.14 -12.86 24.82
N ALA A 132 7.66 -11.61 24.72
CA ALA A 132 6.32 -11.22 25.15
C ALA A 132 5.53 -10.62 23.99
N SER A 133 5.17 -11.46 23.01
CA SER A 133 3.96 -11.29 22.17
C SER A 133 3.75 -12.49 21.24
N ALA A 134 3.37 -13.63 21.82
CA ALA A 134 2.72 -14.68 21.05
C ALA A 134 1.21 -14.40 21.01
N ASP A 135 0.79 -13.40 20.24
CA ASP A 135 -0.58 -13.37 19.73
C ASP A 135 -0.62 -14.31 18.51
N PRO A 136 -1.26 -15.49 18.59
CA PRO A 136 -1.20 -16.51 17.54
C PRO A 136 -1.85 -16.06 16.22
N THR A 137 -2.50 -14.90 16.20
CA THR A 137 -3.14 -14.34 15.00
C THR A 137 -2.24 -13.37 14.22
N ARG A 138 -1.12 -12.91 14.80
CA ARG A 138 -0.28 -11.91 14.15
C ARG A 138 0.69 -12.56 13.18
N SER A 139 0.32 -12.52 11.90
CA SER A 139 1.20 -12.96 10.83
C SER A 139 2.38 -11.98 10.66
N THR A 140 3.61 -12.46 10.76
CA THR A 140 4.82 -11.64 10.58
C THR A 140 5.62 -12.17 9.39
N TRP A 141 5.93 -11.30 8.42
CA TRP A 141 6.83 -11.65 7.32
C TRP A 141 8.29 -11.53 7.78
N GLU A 142 9.05 -12.61 7.65
CA GLU A 142 10.49 -12.64 7.92
C GLU A 142 11.26 -12.76 6.60
N HIS A 143 12.35 -11.99 6.49
CA HIS A 143 13.22 -11.96 5.33
C HIS A 143 14.53 -12.69 5.68
N VAL A 144 14.89 -13.69 4.89
CA VAL A 144 16.11 -14.47 5.08
C VAL A 144 17.01 -14.33 3.85
N LEU A 145 18.17 -13.70 4.03
CA LEU A 145 19.21 -13.60 3.00
C LEU A 145 19.82 -14.99 2.74
N ILE A 146 19.77 -15.43 1.49
CA ILE A 146 20.37 -16.70 1.02
C ILE A 146 21.76 -16.43 0.44
N ALA A 147 21.88 -15.45 -0.45
CA ALA A 147 23.11 -15.02 -1.12
C ALA A 147 22.99 -13.54 -1.52
N GLU A 148 24.07 -12.93 -2.03
CA GLU A 148 24.02 -11.56 -2.55
C GLU A 148 22.97 -11.46 -3.68
N GLY A 149 21.92 -10.67 -3.46
CA GLY A 149 20.80 -10.53 -4.40
C GLY A 149 19.73 -11.64 -4.33
N VAL A 150 19.80 -12.59 -3.39
CA VAL A 150 18.82 -13.68 -3.25
C VAL A 150 18.24 -13.74 -1.84
N GLU A 151 16.93 -13.53 -1.73
CA GLU A 151 16.18 -13.47 -0.46
C GLU A 151 14.98 -14.44 -0.45
N LEU A 152 14.68 -15.00 0.73
CA LEU A 152 13.49 -15.81 0.99
C LEU A 152 12.57 -15.10 1.99
N HIS A 153 11.33 -14.82 1.59
CA HIS A 153 10.31 -14.26 2.48
C HIS A 153 9.40 -15.37 3.03
N VAL A 154 9.25 -15.42 4.36
CA VAL A 154 8.48 -16.46 5.05
C VAL A 154 7.50 -15.84 6.02
N ARG A 155 6.21 -16.19 5.91
CA ARG A 155 5.16 -15.74 6.83
C ARG A 155 5.12 -16.62 8.07
N ARG A 156 5.26 -16.04 9.25
CA ARG A 156 5.14 -16.67 10.57
C ARG A 156 3.77 -16.38 11.18
N PRO A 157 3.21 -17.22 12.07
CA PRO A 157 3.78 -18.49 12.51
C PRO A 157 3.68 -19.56 11.42
N LEU A 158 4.72 -20.39 11.31
CA LEU A 158 4.71 -21.59 10.47
C LEU A 158 4.35 -22.79 11.33
N ASP A 159 3.63 -23.74 10.78
CA ASP A 159 3.48 -25.05 11.43
C ASP A 159 4.84 -25.78 11.47
N PRO A 160 5.05 -26.72 12.41
CA PRO A 160 6.33 -27.40 12.57
C PRO A 160 6.82 -28.16 11.33
N PHE A 161 5.90 -28.64 10.49
CA PHE A 161 6.24 -29.39 9.29
C PHE A 161 6.75 -28.45 8.18
N THR A 162 6.04 -27.34 7.96
CA THR A 162 6.49 -26.28 7.04
C THR A 162 7.79 -25.65 7.53
N GLN A 163 7.97 -25.46 8.84
CA GLN A 163 9.23 -24.96 9.40
C GLN A 163 10.42 -25.88 9.08
N ARG A 164 10.25 -27.21 9.15
CA ARG A 164 11.30 -28.18 8.76
C ARG A 164 11.62 -28.10 7.27
N ARG A 165 10.59 -27.99 6.41
CA ARG A 165 10.77 -27.83 4.96
C ARG A 165 11.48 -26.53 4.60
N VAL A 166 11.14 -25.42 5.25
CA VAL A 166 11.82 -24.13 5.06
C VAL A 166 13.29 -24.22 5.47
N LYS A 167 13.60 -24.90 6.59
CA LYS A 167 14.99 -25.15 6.99
C LYS A 167 15.76 -25.97 5.94
N GLN A 168 15.14 -27.02 5.40
CA GLN A 168 15.75 -27.85 4.35
C GLN A 168 15.97 -27.05 3.06
N LEU A 169 15.00 -26.23 2.65
CA LEU A 169 15.10 -25.34 1.49
C LEU A 169 16.25 -24.34 1.66
N LEU A 170 16.37 -23.71 2.83
CA LEU A 170 17.47 -22.78 3.13
C LEU A 170 18.83 -23.46 3.07
N GLN A 171 18.95 -24.70 3.56
CA GLN A 171 20.19 -25.46 3.49
C GLN A 171 20.58 -25.77 2.04
N GLN A 172 19.64 -26.28 1.23
CA GLN A 172 19.89 -26.60 -0.17
C GLN A 172 20.20 -25.35 -1.00
N ALA A 173 19.45 -24.26 -0.79
CA ALA A 173 19.69 -23.00 -1.47
C ALA A 173 21.10 -22.49 -1.18
N ARG A 174 21.53 -22.51 0.10
CA ARG A 174 22.91 -22.16 0.48
C ARG A 174 23.95 -23.09 -0.15
N ASP A 175 23.67 -24.38 -0.27
CA ASP A 175 24.59 -25.33 -0.92
C ASP A 175 24.77 -25.05 -2.42
N ILE A 176 23.69 -24.64 -3.10
CA ILE A 176 23.73 -24.24 -4.51
C ILE A 176 24.59 -22.99 -4.68
N PHE A 177 24.34 -21.95 -3.90
CA PHE A 177 25.08 -20.68 -4.00
C PHE A 177 26.52 -20.74 -3.44
N ARG A 178 26.88 -21.80 -2.71
CA ARG A 178 28.26 -22.05 -2.24
C ARG A 178 29.12 -22.83 -3.25
N LYS A 179 28.48 -23.53 -4.19
CA LYS A 179 29.15 -24.35 -5.21
C LYS A 179 29.30 -23.63 -6.56
N ALA A 180 28.90 -22.36 -6.64
CA ALA A 180 29.08 -21.50 -7.80
C ALA A 180 30.33 -20.63 -7.66
#